data_AF-A0A936MIC0-F1
#
_entry.id   AF-A0A936MIC0-F1
#
_cell.length_a   1.000
_cell.length_b   1.000
_cell.length_c   1.000
_cell.angle_alpha   90.00
_cell.angle_beta   90.00
_cell.angle_gamma   90.00
#
_symmetry.space_group_name_H-M   'P 1'
#
loop_
_entity.id
_entity.type
_entity.pdbx_description
1 polymer ?
#
loop_
_entity_poly.entity_id
_entity_poly.type
_entity_poly.pdbx_seq_one_letter_code
_entity_poly.pdbx_strand_id
1 'polypeptide(L)'
;MKQKVSLNPQEFTYSFTSYSSGIHHANVTKHSRKEKITSCVISVVDKINGSRAELLIPEGHYSKKEMQKLRNSAVEKLMIMLYTKRLGSELKILSQIYFDL
;
A
#
# COMPACT_ATOMS: atom_id res chain seq x y z
N MET A 1 22.67 -14.12 -5.68
CA MET A 1 21.32 -14.65 -6.02
C MET A 1 20.30 -13.85 -5.23
N LYS A 2 19.33 -13.17 -5.87
CA LYS A 2 18.26 -12.47 -5.15
C LYS A 2 17.16 -13.50 -4.83
N GLN A 3 17.06 -13.95 -3.58
CA GLN A 3 15.93 -14.78 -3.16
C GLN A 3 14.64 -13.95 -3.33
N LYS A 4 13.78 -14.40 -4.23
CA LYS A 4 12.48 -13.78 -4.47
C LYS A 4 11.55 -14.33 -3.38
N VAL A 5 11.33 -13.55 -2.32
CA VAL A 5 10.32 -13.89 -1.31
C VAL A 5 8.97 -13.89 -2.01
N SER A 6 8.43 -15.08 -2.27
CA SER A 6 7.12 -15.25 -2.88
C SER A 6 6.05 -15.06 -1.80
N LEU A 7 5.61 -13.83 -1.59
CA LEU A 7 4.45 -13.55 -0.74
C LEU A 7 3.20 -14.14 -1.41
N ASN A 8 2.44 -14.97 -0.68
CA ASN A 8 1.17 -15.49 -1.18
C ASN A 8 0.13 -14.35 -1.21
N PRO A 9 -0.32 -13.89 -2.39
CA PRO A 9 -1.22 -12.73 -2.48
C PRO A 9 -2.59 -12.98 -1.83
N GLN A 10 -3.00 -14.24 -1.67
CA GLN A 10 -4.30 -14.60 -1.13
C GLN A 10 -4.42 -14.35 0.38
N GLU A 11 -3.28 -14.26 1.09
CA GLU A 11 -3.22 -13.99 2.54
C GLU A 11 -3.53 -12.53 2.87
N PHE A 12 -3.56 -11.63 1.88
CA PHE A 12 -3.75 -10.21 2.09
C PHE A 12 -4.98 -9.70 1.35
N THR A 13 -5.72 -8.78 1.97
CA THR A 13 -6.76 -7.98 1.32
C THR A 13 -6.29 -6.55 1.23
N TYR A 14 -6.44 -5.90 0.08
CA TYR A 14 -6.11 -4.49 -0.06
C TYR A 14 -7.26 -3.68 -0.67
N SER A 15 -7.35 -2.42 -0.27
CA SER A 15 -8.36 -1.47 -0.76
C SER A 15 -7.72 -0.11 -1.05
N PHE A 16 -8.36 0.64 -1.94
CA PHE A 16 -7.92 1.96 -2.37
C PHE A 16 -9.03 2.97 -2.15
N THR A 17 -8.79 3.99 -1.33
CA THR A 17 -9.70 5.13 -1.17
C THR A 17 -9.07 6.34 -1.85
N SER A 18 -9.62 6.73 -3.00
CA SER A 18 -9.11 7.85 -3.81
C SER A 18 -9.89 9.11 -3.51
N TYR A 19 -9.18 10.21 -3.28
CA TYR A 19 -9.74 11.55 -3.19
C TYR A 19 -9.27 12.35 -4.41
N SER A 20 -10.21 12.98 -5.11
CA SER A 20 -9.88 13.89 -6.21
C SER A 20 -10.50 15.24 -5.94
N SER A 21 -9.66 16.25 -5.71
CA SER A 21 -10.12 17.63 -5.64
C SER A 21 -10.34 18.13 -7.07
N GLY A 22 -11.60 18.16 -7.49
CA GLY A 22 -12.00 18.82 -8.72
C GLY A 22 -11.96 20.33 -8.52
N ILE A 23 -10.79 20.96 -8.63
CA ILE A 23 -10.76 22.42 -8.75
C ILE A 23 -11.34 22.76 -10.12
N HIS A 24 -12.63 23.11 -10.15
CA HIS A 24 -13.31 23.70 -11.30
C HIS A 24 -12.81 25.14 -11.51
N HIS A 25 -11.50 25.36 -11.70
CA HIS A 25 -11.05 26.64 -12.21
C HIS A 25 -11.63 26.82 -13.62
N ALA A 26 -12.43 27.89 -13.74
CA ALA A 26 -13.04 28.35 -14.96
C ALA A 26 -11.98 28.79 -15.97
N ASN A 27 -12.33 28.64 -17.25
CA ASN A 27 -11.63 29.05 -18.46
C ASN A 27 -10.28 28.37 -18.75
N VAL A 28 -10.35 27.25 -19.47
CA VAL A 28 -9.19 26.63 -20.12
C VAL A 28 -9.43 26.65 -21.64
N THR A 29 -8.52 27.27 -22.37
CA THR A 29 -8.45 27.22 -23.85
C THR A 29 -8.32 25.77 -24.34
N LYS A 30 -8.82 25.49 -25.56
CA LYS A 30 -9.14 24.17 -26.14
C LYS A 30 -8.07 23.04 -26.10
N HIS A 31 -6.85 23.28 -25.60
CA HIS A 31 -5.74 22.33 -25.70
C HIS A 31 -5.06 21.92 -24.38
N SER A 32 -5.45 22.45 -23.22
CA SER A 32 -4.84 22.00 -21.95
C SER A 32 -5.69 20.92 -21.29
N ARG A 33 -5.19 19.68 -21.28
CA ARG A 33 -5.78 18.58 -20.49
C ARG A 33 -5.70 19.00 -19.02
N LYS A 34 -6.85 19.23 -18.37
CA LYS A 34 -6.93 19.43 -16.92
C LYS A 34 -6.32 18.22 -16.19
N GLU A 35 -5.12 18.37 -15.65
CA GLU A 35 -4.53 17.38 -14.75
C GLU A 35 -5.21 17.51 -13.38
N LYS A 36 -6.00 16.50 -12.99
CA LYS A 36 -6.67 16.47 -11.70
C LYS A 36 -5.64 16.21 -10.61
N ILE A 37 -5.66 17.02 -9.55
CA ILE A 37 -4.96 16.71 -8.31
C ILE A 37 -5.67 15.51 -7.68
N THR A 38 -4.89 14.48 -7.35
CA THR A 38 -5.41 13.23 -6.79
C THR A 38 -4.54 12.79 -5.63
N SER A 39 -5.18 12.25 -4.59
CA SER A 39 -4.56 11.51 -3.49
C SER A 39 -5.23 10.16 -3.32
N CYS A 40 -4.54 9.24 -2.65
CA CYS A 40 -5.04 7.87 -2.48
C CYS A 40 -4.52 7.27 -1.19
N VAL A 41 -5.42 6.78 -0.34
CA VAL A 41 -5.08 5.93 0.80
C VAL A 41 -5.11 4.48 0.33
N ILE A 42 -4.02 3.76 0.53
CA ILE A 42 -3.93 2.31 0.35
C ILE A 42 -4.00 1.68 1.73
N SER A 43 -4.92 0.74 1.93
CA SER A 43 -5.00 -0.08 3.12
C SER A 43 -4.72 -1.53 2.75
N VAL A 44 -3.89 -2.23 3.52
CA VAL A 44 -3.63 -3.67 3.41
C VAL A 44 -3.95 -4.33 4.74
N VAL A 45 -4.64 -5.45 4.70
CA VAL A 45 -5.00 -6.27 5.85
C VAL A 45 -4.43 -7.68 5.66
N ASP A 46 -3.67 -8.15 6.64
CA ASP A 46 -3.23 -9.55 6.74
C ASP A 46 -4.41 -10.39 7.30
N LYS A 47 -4.86 -11.37 6.54
CA LYS A 47 -6.00 -12.23 6.93
C LYS A 47 -5.66 -13.23 8.03
N ILE A 48 -4.38 -13.53 8.25
CA ILE A 48 -3.96 -14.55 9.21
C ILE A 48 -4.02 -14.02 10.64
N ASN A 49 -3.56 -12.78 10.86
CA ASN A 49 -3.52 -12.16 12.20
C ASN A 49 -4.44 -10.92 12.34
N GLY A 50 -5.13 -10.52 11.27
CA GLY A 50 -6.01 -9.34 11.25
C GLY A 50 -5.28 -7.99 11.27
N SER A 51 -3.95 -7.97 11.14
CA SER A 51 -3.17 -6.73 11.19
C SER A 51 -3.44 -5.87 9.97
N ARG A 52 -3.67 -4.58 10.20
CA ARG A 52 -3.88 -3.57 9.16
C ARG A 52 -2.70 -2.63 9.07
N ALA A 53 -2.38 -2.22 7.86
CA ALA A 53 -1.42 -1.17 7.59
C ALA A 53 -1.91 -0.25 6.47
N GLU A 54 -1.57 1.02 6.55
CA GLU A 54 -2.03 2.03 5.61
C GLU A 54 -0.88 2.89 5.09
N LEU A 55 -1.02 3.36 3.86
CA LEU A 55 -0.11 4.32 3.25
C LEU A 55 -0.90 5.36 2.46
N LEU A 56 -0.62 6.63 2.73
CA LEU A 56 -1.15 7.75 1.96
C LEU A 56 -0.20 8.08 0.80
N ILE A 57 -0.73 8.04 -0.43
CA ILE A 57 -0.15 8.76 -1.56
C ILE A 57 -0.59 10.22 -1.41
N PRO A 58 0.36 11.17 -1.25
CA PRO A 58 0.05 12.57 -1.07
C PRO A 58 -0.66 13.15 -2.31
N GLU A 59 -1.24 14.33 -2.15
CA GLU A 59 -1.86 15.04 -3.27
C GLU A 59 -0.83 15.44 -4.32
N GLY A 60 -1.14 15.14 -5.58
CA GLY A 60 -0.28 15.51 -6.70
C GLY A 60 -0.95 15.37 -8.05
N HIS A 61 -0.28 15.90 -9.05
CA HIS A 61 -0.61 15.69 -10.45
C HIS A 61 -0.02 14.35 -10.90
N TYR A 62 -0.85 13.32 -10.89
CA TYR A 62 -0.46 11.99 -11.33
C TYR A 62 -1.20 11.62 -12.59
N SER A 63 -0.47 11.15 -13.61
CA SER A 63 -1.10 10.40 -14.69
C SER A 63 -1.70 9.11 -14.16
N LYS A 64 -2.67 8.55 -14.90
CA LYS A 64 -3.24 7.23 -14.56
C LYS A 64 -2.18 6.14 -14.41
N LYS A 65 -1.14 6.17 -15.26
CA LYS A 65 -0.04 5.19 -15.23
C LYS A 65 0.85 5.37 -14.00
N GLU A 66 1.16 6.61 -13.62
CA GLU A 66 1.95 6.88 -12.41
C GLU A 66 1.20 6.48 -11.15
N MET A 67 -0.08 6.85 -11.05
CA MET A 67 -0.92 6.46 -9.92
C MET A 67 -0.99 4.93 -9.77
N GLN A 68 -1.10 4.19 -10.88
CA GLN A 68 -1.08 2.72 -10.82
C GLN A 68 0.26 2.17 -10.29
N LYS A 69 1.39 2.73 -10.73
CA LYS A 69 2.72 2.31 -10.25
C LYS A 69 2.88 2.59 -8.75
N LEU A 70 2.45 3.76 -8.30
CA LEU A 70 2.50 4.14 -6.89
C LEU A 70 1.64 3.21 -6.02
N ARG A 71 0.42 2.88 -6.48
CA ARG A 71 -0.46 1.92 -5.79
C ARG A 71 0.17 0.54 -5.66
N ASN A 72 0.70 0.00 -6.76
CA ASN A 72 1.32 -1.34 -6.74
C ASN A 72 2.52 -1.38 -5.79
N SER A 73 3.39 -0.36 -5.86
CA SER A 73 4.56 -0.25 -4.97
C SER A 73 4.16 -0.09 -3.50
N ALA A 74 3.10 0.69 -3.21
CA ALA A 74 2.56 0.85 -1.87
C ALA A 74 2.03 -0.46 -1.30
N VAL A 75 1.26 -1.22 -2.09
CA VAL A 75 0.73 -2.53 -1.68
C VAL A 75 1.88 -3.48 -1.35
N GLU A 76 2.87 -3.61 -2.23
CA GLU A 76 4.04 -4.48 -1.98
C GLU A 76 4.77 -4.09 -0.69
N LYS A 77 5.01 -2.79 -0.48
CA LYS A 77 5.67 -2.29 0.73
C LYS A 77 4.88 -2.61 2.00
N LEU A 78 3.56 -2.43 1.98
CA LEU A 78 2.69 -2.72 3.12
C LEU A 78 2.60 -4.23 3.39
N MET A 79 2.51 -5.06 2.36
CA MET A 79 2.52 -6.53 2.52
C MET A 79 3.82 -7.02 3.15
N ILE A 80 4.99 -6.53 2.68
CA ILE A 80 6.29 -6.87 3.27
C ILE A 80 6.35 -6.44 4.74
N MET A 81 5.87 -5.25 5.06
CA MET A 81 5.85 -4.74 6.43
C MET A 81 4.99 -5.61 7.36
N LEU A 82 3.79 -5.99 6.92
CA LEU A 82 2.91 -6.87 7.70
C LEU A 82 3.51 -8.26 7.87
N TYR A 83 4.07 -8.81 6.80
CA TYR A 83 4.70 -10.14 6.82
C TYR A 83 5.92 -10.18 7.75
N THR A 84 6.80 -9.17 7.69
CA THR A 84 7.97 -9.09 8.58
C THR A 84 7.57 -8.92 10.04
N LYS A 85 6.51 -8.15 10.32
CA LYS A 85 5.95 -8.03 11.67
C LYS A 85 5.39 -9.37 12.18
N ARG A 86 4.74 -10.15 11.32
CA ARG A 86 4.23 -11.48 11.64
C ARG A 86 5.38 -12.44 11.99
N LEU A 87 6.37 -12.57 11.11
CA LEU A 87 7.55 -13.40 11.35
C LEU A 87 8.30 -13.01 12.63
N GLY A 88 8.47 -11.71 12.88
CA GLY A 88 9.11 -11.24 14.12
C GLY A 88 8.33 -11.59 15.38
N SER A 89 7.00 -11.69 15.29
CA SER A 89 6.15 -12.11 16.41
C SER A 89 6.24 -13.62 16.65
N GLU A 90 6.23 -14.41 15.58
CA GLU A 90 6.40 -15.88 15.64
C GLU A 90 7.77 -16.27 16.21
N LEU A 91 8.85 -15.59 15.76
CA LEU A 91 10.20 -15.81 16.27
C LEU A 91 10.32 -15.51 17.77
N LYS A 92 9.68 -14.43 18.25
CA LYS A 92 9.66 -14.11 19.68
C LYS A 92 8.97 -15.18 20.52
N ILE A 93 7.84 -15.70 20.03
CA ILE A 93 7.11 -16.80 20.69
C ILE A 93 7.99 -18.04 20.78
N LEU A 94 8.64 -18.43 19.67
CA LEU A 94 9.54 -19.58 19.66
C LEU A 94 10.73 -19.38 20.60
N SER A 95 11.36 -18.21 20.62
CA SER A 95 12.45 -17.94 21.55
C SER A 95 12.00 -18.06 23.01
N GLN A 96 10.81 -17.57 23.36
CA GLN A 96 10.30 -17.67 24.73
C GLN A 96 10.10 -19.14 25.13
N ILE A 97 9.52 -19.95 24.24
CA ILE A 97 9.27 -21.39 24.50
C ILE A 97 10.59 -22.16 24.69
N TYR A 98 11.62 -21.87 23.90
CA TYR A 98 12.88 -22.62 23.93
C TYR A 98 13.86 -22.18 25.01
N PHE A 99 13.77 -20.95 25.52
CA PHE A 99 14.67 -20.42 26.55
C PHE A 99 14.07 -20.41 27.97
N ASP A 100 12.77 -20.67 28.13
CA ASP A 100 12.10 -20.86 29.44
C ASP A 100 12.04 -22.35 29.89
N LEU A 101 12.70 -23.26 29.14
CA LEU A 101 12.88 -24.69 29.45
C LEU A 101 14.31 -24.96 29.94
#